data_AF-A0A433CMR4-F1
#
_entry.id   AF-A0A433CMR4-F1
#
_cell.length_a   1.000
_cell.length_b   1.000
_cell.length_c   1.000
_cell.angle_alpha   90.00
_cell.angle_beta   90.00
_cell.angle_gamma   90.00
#
_symmetry.space_group_name_H-M   'P 1'
#
loop_
_entity.id
_entity.type
_entity.pdbx_description
1 polymer ?
#
loop_
_entity_poly.entity_id
_entity_poly.type
_entity_poly.pdbx_seq_one_letter_code
_entity_poly.pdbx_strand_id
1 'polypeptide(L)'
;MLTKEHLLKHAISSDQVSIKGHLTEPRSYGVYALPLDRDGTRRFRFGNHPVRQQELKHEFGSCTLYQLFLERKDAEKLAKWLNKEIQ
;
A
#
# COMPACT_ATOMS: atom_id res chain seq x y z
N MET A 1 15.95 -13.07 7.46
CA MET A 1 15.26 -12.06 6.62
C MET A 1 13.79 -12.04 7.03
N LEU A 2 13.16 -10.86 7.12
CA LEU A 2 11.70 -10.78 7.25
C LEU A 2 11.07 -11.16 5.91
N THR A 3 10.19 -12.17 5.90
CA THR A 3 9.50 -12.62 4.69
C THR A 3 8.22 -11.81 4.46
N LYS A 4 7.68 -11.88 3.23
CA LYS A 4 6.37 -11.28 2.90
C LYS A 4 5.26 -11.81 3.81
N GLU A 5 5.26 -13.12 4.09
CA GLU A 5 4.24 -13.77 4.92
C GLU A 5 4.26 -13.23 6.34
N HIS A 6 5.45 -12.93 6.88
CA HIS A 6 5.57 -12.28 8.19
C HIS A 6 4.95 -10.89 8.20
N LEU A 7 5.16 -10.09 7.16
CA LEU A 7 4.57 -8.76 7.05
C LEU A 7 3.05 -8.85 6.93
N LEU A 8 2.54 -9.79 6.14
CA LEU A 8 1.10 -9.97 5.92
C LEU A 8 0.34 -10.40 7.19
N LYS A 9 1.01 -10.94 8.22
CA LYS A 9 0.36 -11.20 9.52
C LYS A 9 -0.09 -9.92 10.24
N HIS A 10 0.53 -8.78 9.93
CA HIS A 10 0.19 -7.48 10.53
C HIS A 10 -0.78 -6.68 9.67
N ALA A 11 -1.21 -7.25 8.54
CA ALA A 11 -2.18 -6.66 7.67
C ALA A 11 -3.53 -6.54 8.37
N ILE A 12 -4.22 -5.44 8.11
CA ILE A 12 -5.62 -5.26 8.50
C ILE A 12 -6.52 -5.24 7.27
N SER A 13 -7.78 -5.53 7.50
CA SER A 13 -8.85 -5.35 6.51
C SER A 13 -9.39 -3.91 6.58
N SER A 14 -9.97 -3.43 5.47
CA SER A 14 -10.46 -2.05 5.36
C SER A 14 -11.65 -1.75 6.26
N ASP A 15 -12.40 -2.75 6.69
CA ASP A 15 -13.51 -2.64 7.66
C ASP A 15 -13.04 -2.33 9.08
N GLN A 16 -11.75 -2.53 9.40
CA GLN A 16 -11.17 -2.20 10.71
C GLN A 16 -10.81 -0.72 10.85
N VAL A 17 -10.99 0.09 9.80
CA VAL A 17 -10.73 1.53 9.83
C VAL A 17 -11.92 2.29 9.26
N SER A 18 -12.15 3.49 9.77
CA SER A 18 -13.17 4.39 9.23
C SER A 18 -12.53 5.68 8.73
N ILE A 19 -13.01 6.21 7.60
CA ILE A 19 -12.56 7.51 7.10
C ILE A 19 -13.08 8.60 8.05
N LYS A 20 -12.15 9.44 8.53
CA LYS A 20 -12.42 10.60 9.37
C LYS A 20 -11.67 11.80 8.82
N GLY A 21 -12.41 12.72 8.19
CA GLY A 21 -11.83 13.80 7.40
C GLY A 21 -11.05 13.24 6.21
N HIS A 22 -9.77 13.59 6.09
CA HIS A 22 -8.91 13.15 4.99
C HIS A 22 -8.14 11.85 5.28
N LEU A 23 -8.16 11.36 6.52
CA LEU A 23 -7.41 10.19 6.97
C LEU A 23 -8.38 9.11 7.49
N THR A 24 -7.83 8.02 8.00
CA THR A 24 -8.60 7.02 8.75
C THR A 24 -8.41 7.14 10.25
N GLU A 25 -9.38 6.65 11.01
CA GLU A 25 -9.29 6.36 12.44
C GLU A 25 -9.55 4.85 12.67
N PRO A 26 -8.59 4.10 13.26
CA PRO A 26 -7.21 4.51 13.53
C PRO A 26 -6.45 4.86 12.24
N ARG A 27 -5.35 5.63 12.37
CA ARG A 27 -4.51 6.00 11.22
C ARG A 27 -3.95 4.74 10.57
N SER A 28 -4.07 4.66 9.25
CA SER A 28 -3.64 3.50 8.49
C SER A 28 -2.78 3.89 7.27
N TYR A 29 -2.04 2.90 6.78
CA TYR A 29 -1.08 3.04 5.70
C TYR A 29 -1.30 1.94 4.67
N GLY A 30 -1.58 2.34 3.43
CA GLY A 30 -1.83 1.42 2.33
C GLY A 30 -0.58 1.15 1.51
N VAL A 31 -0.46 -0.08 1.02
CA VAL A 31 0.41 -0.49 -0.08
C VAL A 31 -0.48 -0.62 -1.32
N TYR A 32 -0.06 0.00 -2.41
CA TYR A 32 -0.83 0.09 -3.64
C TYR A 32 -0.02 -0.44 -4.81
N ALA A 33 -0.66 -1.27 -5.63
CA ALA A 33 -0.14 -1.66 -6.93
C ALA A 33 -0.49 -0.61 -7.98
N LEU A 34 0.50 -0.18 -8.75
CA LEU A 34 0.28 0.66 -9.92
C LEU A 34 -0.10 -0.20 -11.14
N PRO A 35 -0.67 0.40 -12.18
CA PRO A 35 -0.76 -0.23 -13.51
C PRO A 35 0.60 -0.75 -13.96
N LEU A 36 0.59 -1.75 -14.84
CA LEU A 36 1.83 -2.20 -15.47
C LEU A 36 2.43 -1.04 -16.27
N ASP A 37 3.74 -0.86 -16.17
CA ASP A 37 4.44 0.08 -17.04
C ASP A 37 4.61 -0.50 -18.47
N ARG A 38 5.27 0.26 -19.34
CA ARG A 38 5.46 -0.12 -20.76
C ARG A 38 6.22 -1.44 -20.93
N ASP A 39 7.04 -1.80 -19.94
CA ASP A 39 7.84 -3.01 -19.93
C ASP A 39 7.10 -4.17 -19.24
N GLY A 40 5.81 -3.98 -18.89
CA GLY A 40 5.00 -4.98 -18.19
C GLY A 40 5.35 -5.14 -16.72
N THR A 41 6.15 -4.22 -16.15
CA THR A 41 6.63 -4.29 -14.78
C THR A 41 5.59 -3.68 -13.84
N ARG A 42 5.24 -4.40 -12.77
CA ARG A 42 4.36 -3.89 -11.72
C ARG A 42 5.16 -3.19 -10.65
N ARG A 43 4.79 -1.95 -10.30
CA ARG A 43 5.43 -1.21 -9.20
C ARG A 43 4.47 -1.02 -8.04
N PHE A 44 5.03 -1.00 -6.84
CA PHE A 44 4.28 -0.82 -5.59
C PHE A 44 4.69 0.48 -4.90
N ARG A 45 3.70 1.23 -4.43
CA ARG A 45 3.87 2.47 -3.64
C ARG A 45 3.17 2.31 -2.30
N PHE A 46 3.58 3.06 -1.29
CA PHE A 46 2.92 3.05 0.02
C PHE A 46 2.71 4.48 0.55
N GLY A 47 1.79 4.64 1.50
CA GLY A 47 1.57 5.92 2.19
C GLY A 47 0.28 5.94 3.00
N ASN A 48 -0.07 7.11 3.55
CA ASN A 48 -1.29 7.28 4.34
C ASN A 48 -2.53 6.86 3.55
N HIS A 49 -3.45 6.12 4.16
CA HIS A 49 -4.73 5.79 3.56
C HIS A 49 -5.83 6.75 4.07
N PRO A 50 -6.76 7.22 3.20
CA PRO A 50 -6.84 7.04 1.75
C PRO A 50 -6.06 8.08 0.93
N VAL A 51 -5.41 9.08 1.55
CA VAL A 51 -4.73 10.20 0.85
C VAL A 51 -3.79 9.71 -0.25
N ARG A 52 -2.88 8.77 0.06
CA ARG A 52 -1.92 8.27 -0.93
C ARG A 52 -2.62 7.54 -2.08
N GLN A 53 -3.76 6.91 -1.82
CA GLN A 53 -4.54 6.30 -2.90
C GLN A 53 -5.03 7.36 -3.89
N GLN A 54 -5.52 8.50 -3.38
CA GLN A 54 -6.02 9.60 -4.20
C GLN A 54 -4.87 10.25 -4.99
N GLU A 55 -3.74 10.52 -4.34
CA GLU A 55 -2.53 11.03 -5.01
C GLU A 55 -2.09 10.10 -6.15
N LEU A 56 -2.03 8.78 -5.90
CA LEU A 56 -1.64 7.81 -6.93
C LEU A 56 -2.65 7.71 -8.07
N LYS A 57 -3.95 7.81 -7.79
CA LYS A 57 -4.98 7.89 -8.84
C LYS A 57 -4.81 9.15 -9.69
N HIS A 58 -4.42 10.27 -9.09
CA HIS A 58 -4.14 11.51 -9.82
C HIS A 58 -2.84 11.40 -10.66
N GLU A 59 -1.77 10.83 -10.09
CA GLU A 59 -0.47 10.67 -10.75
C GLU A 59 -0.48 9.62 -11.89
N PHE A 60 -1.19 8.50 -11.72
CA PHE A 60 -1.10 7.33 -12.60
C PHE A 60 -2.45 6.91 -13.23
N GLY A 61 -3.52 7.68 -13.01
CA GLY A 61 -4.88 7.40 -13.49
C GLY A 61 -5.62 6.31 -12.69
N SER A 62 -4.91 5.32 -12.15
CA SER A 62 -5.48 4.29 -11.28
C SER A 62 -4.44 3.65 -10.36
N CYS A 63 -4.92 2.99 -9.31
CA CYS A 63 -4.12 2.11 -8.47
C CYS A 63 -5.03 1.13 -7.74
N THR A 64 -4.49 -0.03 -7.35
CA THR A 64 -5.22 -1.05 -6.58
C THR A 64 -4.64 -1.10 -5.18
N LEU A 65 -5.48 -1.00 -4.15
CA LEU A 65 -5.06 -1.25 -2.76
C LEU A 65 -4.68 -2.73 -2.64
N TYR A 66 -3.41 -2.98 -2.33
CA TYR A 66 -2.86 -4.33 -2.14
C TYR A 66 -3.02 -4.79 -0.69
N GLN A 67 -2.59 -3.96 0.26
CA GLN A 67 -2.73 -4.26 1.69
C GLN A 67 -2.75 -2.99 2.53
N LEU A 68 -3.44 -3.05 3.67
CA LEU A 68 -3.51 -1.99 4.67
C LEU A 68 -2.81 -2.40 5.99
N PHE A 69 -2.20 -1.44 6.67
CA PHE A 69 -1.49 -1.62 7.93
C PHE A 69 -1.78 -0.47 8.91
N LEU A 70 -1.73 -0.75 10.21
CA LEU A 70 -1.70 0.29 11.25
C LEU A 70 -0.30 0.91 11.39
N GLU A 71 0.75 0.12 11.15
CA GLU A 71 2.14 0.56 11.25
C GLU A 71 2.70 0.98 9.88
N ARG A 72 3.17 2.22 9.77
CA ARG A 72 3.77 2.76 8.53
C ARG A 72 4.94 1.90 8.05
N LYS A 73 5.75 1.43 8.99
CA LYS A 73 6.98 0.67 8.72
C LYS A 73 6.69 -0.66 8.04
N ASP A 74 5.54 -1.29 8.32
CA ASP A 74 5.17 -2.56 7.71
C ASP A 74 4.69 -2.37 6.27
N ALA A 75 3.93 -1.31 5.99
CA ALA A 75 3.59 -0.91 4.64
C ALA A 75 4.84 -0.58 3.79
N GLU A 76 5.80 0.16 4.37
CA GLU A 76 7.08 0.48 3.71
C GLU A 76 7.89 -0.78 3.37
N LYS A 77 8.06 -1.68 4.35
CA LYS A 77 8.82 -2.92 4.15
C LYS A 77 8.17 -3.79 3.08
N LEU A 78 6.84 -3.93 3.08
CA LEU A 78 6.15 -4.74 2.09
C LEU A 78 6.31 -4.14 0.69
N ALA A 79 6.14 -2.83 0.53
CA ALA A 79 6.35 -2.18 -0.78
C ALA A 79 7.80 -2.33 -1.27
N LYS A 80 8.79 -2.18 -0.38
CA LYS A 80 10.21 -2.40 -0.73
C LYS A 80 10.48 -3.84 -1.12
N TRP A 81 9.92 -4.81 -0.41
CA TRP A 81 10.07 -6.22 -0.72
C TRP A 81 9.45 -6.56 -2.08
N LEU A 82 8.19 -6.15 -2.31
CA LEU A 82 7.47 -6.39 -3.56
C LEU A 82 8.19 -5.80 -4.79
N ASN A 83 8.80 -4.63 -4.66
CA ASN A 83 9.55 -4.04 -5.76
C ASN A 83 10.91 -4.72 -6.01
N LYS A 84 11.48 -5.44 -5.04
CA LYS A 84 12.74 -6.18 -5.22
C LYS A 84 12.55 -7.52 -5.92
N GLU A 85 11.42 -8.20 -5.69
CA GLU A 85 11.09 -9.47 -6.36
C GLU A 85 10.81 -9.32 -7.86
N ILE A 86 10.65 -8.08 -8.33
CA ILE A 86 10.31 -7.77 -9.72
C ILE A 86 11.58 -7.36 -10.51
N GLN A 87 12.74 -7.28 -9.85
CA GLN A 87 14.03 -7.01 -10.47
C GLN A 87 14.66 -8.28 -11.08
#